data_AF-A0A2V7NBZ1-F1
#
_entry.id   AF-A0A2V7NBZ1-F1
#
_cell.length_a   1.000
_cell.length_b   1.000
_cell.length_c   1.000
_cell.angle_alpha   90.00
_cell.angle_beta   90.00
_cell.angle_gamma   90.00
#
_symmetry.space_group_name_H-M   'P 1'
#
loop_
_entity.id
_entity.type
_entity.pdbx_description
1 polymer ?
#
loop_
_entity_poly.entity_id
_entity_poly.type
_entity_poly.pdbx_seq_one_letter_code
_entity_poly.pdbx_strand_id
1 'polypeptide(L)'
;MSDSPLTRPSAVCRELLAALEASEGRRQRRKRDTTPDAIGLAIKRGLLEQAVAADPAPHEFEAWLQQQCFAAGPGEGGVRAMALSIFEEWRLAQDADSFRDWLARGAPSDDAPAGRAGRERTGTPESNSSD
;
A
#
# COMPACT_ATOMS: atom_id res chain seq x y z
N MET A 1 -25.38 4.24 -17.91
CA MET A 1 -24.01 4.28 -17.40
C MET A 1 -24.00 3.38 -16.19
N SER A 2 -23.34 2.22 -16.28
CA SER A 2 -23.26 1.30 -15.15
C SER A 2 -22.36 1.93 -14.11
N ASP A 3 -22.96 2.35 -13.00
CA ASP A 3 -22.24 2.76 -11.78
C ASP A 3 -21.58 1.49 -11.24
N SER A 4 -20.33 1.24 -11.63
CA SER A 4 -19.56 0.18 -10.98
C SER A 4 -19.40 0.62 -9.52
N PRO A 5 -19.76 -0.20 -8.52
CA PRO A 5 -19.74 0.22 -7.13
C PRO A 5 -18.31 0.62 -6.75
N LEU A 6 -18.12 1.91 -6.44
CA LEU A 6 -16.83 2.45 -6.01
C LEU A 6 -16.33 1.69 -4.76
N THR A 7 -15.08 1.24 -4.79
CA THR A 7 -14.43 0.63 -3.62
C THR A 7 -14.42 1.62 -2.46
N ARG A 8 -14.76 1.13 -1.26
CA ARG A 8 -14.76 1.93 -0.03
C ARG A 8 -13.36 2.49 0.24
N PRO A 9 -13.22 3.80 0.56
CA PRO A 9 -11.95 4.40 0.93
C PRO A 9 -11.22 3.66 2.06
N SER A 10 -11.94 3.21 3.09
CA SER A 10 -11.36 2.47 4.22
C SER A 10 -10.69 1.16 3.80
N ALA A 11 -11.23 0.44 2.82
CA ALA A 11 -10.63 -0.79 2.32
C ALA A 11 -9.29 -0.51 1.65
N VAL A 12 -9.26 0.45 0.72
CA VAL A 12 -8.02 0.87 0.04
C VAL A 12 -7.02 1.45 1.04
N CYS A 13 -7.47 2.25 2.01
CA CYS A 13 -6.60 2.82 3.04
C CYS A 13 -5.92 1.74 3.91
N ARG A 14 -6.62 0.63 4.21
CA ARG A 14 -6.01 -0.53 4.91
C ARG A 14 -4.93 -1.20 4.07
N GLU A 15 -5.18 -1.39 2.78
CA GLU A 15 -4.20 -1.99 1.87
C GLU A 15 -2.98 -1.07 1.70
N LEU A 16 -3.19 0.24 1.59
CA LEU A 16 -2.12 1.23 1.58
C LEU A 16 -1.29 1.24 2.87
N LEU A 17 -1.92 1.09 4.05
CA LEU A 17 -1.19 0.93 5.31
C LEU A 17 -0.29 -0.31 5.31
N ALA A 18 -0.82 -1.46 4.88
CA ALA A 18 -0.04 -2.69 4.77
C ALA A 18 1.13 -2.53 3.78
N ALA A 19 0.91 -1.84 2.67
CA ALA A 19 1.94 -1.54 1.68
C ALA A 19 3.06 -0.64 2.25
N LEU A 20 2.69 0.39 3.03
CA LEU A 20 3.64 1.26 3.72
C LEU A 20 4.51 0.48 4.71
N GLU A 21 3.90 -0.36 5.54
CA GLU A 21 4.63 -1.20 6.51
C GLU A 21 5.61 -2.17 5.82
N ALA A 22 5.17 -2.82 4.74
CA ALA A 22 6.01 -3.71 3.95
C ALA A 22 7.20 -2.98 3.30
N SER A 23 7.03 -1.71 2.91
CA SER A 23 8.08 -0.86 2.36
C SER A 23 9.08 -0.40 3.43
N GLU A 24 8.59 0.04 4.58
CA GLU A 24 9.45 0.46 5.70
C GLU A 24 10.30 -0.69 6.26
N GLY A 25 9.73 -1.89 6.39
CA GLY A 25 10.47 -3.08 6.80
C GLY A 25 11.63 -3.42 5.84
N ARG A 26 11.46 -3.14 4.53
CA ARG A 26 12.53 -3.27 3.53
C ARG A 26 13.57 -2.15 3.65
N ARG A 27 13.12 -0.91 3.85
CA ARG A 27 13.98 0.28 3.98
C ARG A 27 14.89 0.19 5.20
N GLN A 28 14.37 -0.21 6.36
CA GLN A 28 15.15 -0.35 7.59
C GLN A 28 16.33 -1.32 7.45
N ARG A 29 16.22 -2.34 6.58
CA ARG A 29 17.32 -3.26 6.26
C ARG A 29 18.43 -2.61 5.43
N ARG A 30 18.10 -1.58 4.65
CA ARG A 30 19.02 -0.87 3.75
C ARG A 30 19.39 0.46 4.42
N LYS A 31 20.35 0.47 5.36
CA LYS A 31 20.83 1.64 6.13
C LYS A 31 20.90 2.94 5.30
N ARG A 32 19.82 3.70 5.22
CA ARG A 32 19.73 4.93 4.41
C ARG A 32 19.04 5.99 5.26
N ASP A 33 19.70 7.13 5.44
CA ASP A 33 19.13 8.29 6.11
C ASP A 33 18.18 9.04 5.17
N THR A 34 16.92 9.12 5.57
CA THR A 34 15.82 9.60 4.72
C THR A 34 14.79 10.36 5.54
N THR A 35 15.29 11.25 6.39
CA THR A 35 14.49 12.01 7.36
C THR A 35 13.33 12.79 6.73
N PRO A 36 13.47 13.44 5.56
CA PRO A 36 12.34 14.11 4.90
C PRO A 36 11.22 13.15 4.50
N ASP A 37 11.57 11.95 4.00
CA ASP A 37 10.58 10.92 3.68
C ASP A 37 9.88 10.42 4.95
N ALA A 38 10.57 10.36 6.09
CA ALA A 38 10.00 9.88 7.34
C ALA A 38 8.85 10.77 7.83
N ILE A 39 8.95 12.10 7.68
CA ILE A 39 7.89 13.03 8.08
C ILE A 39 6.66 12.86 7.18
N GLY A 40 6.84 12.83 5.85
CA GLY A 40 5.75 12.62 4.91
C GLY A 40 5.05 11.27 5.12
N LEU A 41 5.83 10.20 5.35
CA LEU A 41 5.29 8.87 5.65
C LEU A 41 4.51 8.83 6.96
N ALA A 42 4.99 9.49 8.01
CA ALA A 42 4.26 9.59 9.27
C ALA A 42 2.93 10.32 9.12
N ILE A 43 2.90 11.42 8.37
CA ILE A 43 1.67 12.15 8.05
C ILE A 43 0.70 11.25 7.25
N LYS A 44 1.20 10.58 6.21
CA LYS A 44 0.39 9.69 5.37
C LYS A 44 -0.20 8.54 6.19
N ARG A 45 0.61 7.90 7.04
CA ARG A 45 0.14 6.86 7.98
C ARG A 45 -0.99 7.38 8.86
N GLY A 46 -0.81 8.52 9.50
CA GLY A 46 -1.84 9.08 10.39
C GLY A 46 -3.16 9.40 9.67
N LEU A 47 -3.10 9.94 8.45
CA LEU A 47 -4.30 10.18 7.64
C LEU A 47 -5.00 8.88 7.22
N LEU A 48 -4.25 7.85 6.83
CA LEU A 48 -4.80 6.56 6.47
C LEU A 48 -5.48 5.87 7.67
N GLU A 49 -4.86 5.90 8.85
CA GLU A 49 -5.44 5.37 10.09
C GLU A 49 -6.76 6.07 10.43
N GLN A 50 -6.79 7.40 10.34
CA GLN A 50 -8.00 8.20 10.55
C GLN A 50 -9.09 7.87 9.53
N ALA A 51 -8.74 7.70 8.24
CA ALA A 51 -9.70 7.35 7.20
C ALA A 51 -10.31 5.96 7.41
N VAL A 52 -9.49 5.00 7.86
CA VAL A 52 -9.97 3.65 8.22
C VAL A 52 -10.92 3.70 9.41
N ALA A 53 -10.63 4.53 10.40
CA ALA A 53 -11.49 4.68 11.59
C ALA A 53 -12.81 5.41 11.27
N ALA A 54 -12.75 6.43 10.41
CA ALA A 54 -13.92 7.23 10.03
C ALA A 54 -14.83 6.52 9.00
N ASP A 55 -14.27 5.62 8.17
CA ASP A 55 -14.97 4.92 7.08
C ASP A 55 -15.87 5.83 6.21
N PRO A 56 -15.33 6.93 5.64
CA PRO A 56 -16.14 7.86 4.85
C PRO A 56 -16.69 7.17 3.60
N ALA A 57 -17.90 7.56 3.18
CA ALA A 57 -18.45 7.06 1.93
C ALA A 57 -17.59 7.54 0.72
N PRO A 58 -17.57 6.79 -0.40
CA PRO A 58 -16.81 7.17 -1.59
C PRO A 58 -17.00 8.62 -2.06
N HIS A 59 -18.25 9.12 -2.01
CA HIS A 59 -18.60 10.46 -2.45
C HIS A 59 -18.23 11.56 -1.43
N GLU A 60 -17.95 11.19 -0.18
CA GLU A 60 -17.58 12.11 0.89
C GLU A 60 -16.06 12.16 1.12
N PHE A 61 -15.32 11.21 0.55
CA PHE A 61 -13.91 11.00 0.90
C PHE A 61 -13.03 12.23 0.63
N GLU A 62 -13.21 12.87 -0.53
CA GLU A 62 -12.47 14.08 -0.88
C GLU A 62 -12.78 15.24 0.08
N ALA A 63 -14.04 15.40 0.45
CA ALA A 63 -14.47 16.43 1.41
C ALA A 63 -13.96 16.12 2.82
N TRP A 64 -13.91 14.84 3.21
CA TRP A 64 -13.35 14.40 4.48
C TRP A 64 -11.84 14.70 4.55
N LEU A 65 -11.07 14.39 3.50
CA LEU A 65 -9.63 14.69 3.42
C LEU A 65 -9.34 16.21 3.51
N GLN A 66 -10.18 17.04 2.90
CA GLN A 66 -10.08 18.50 3.02
C GLN A 66 -10.30 18.97 4.47
N GLN A 67 -11.25 18.38 5.19
CA GLN A 67 -11.46 18.68 6.61
C GLN A 67 -10.23 18.35 7.45
N GLN A 68 -9.54 17.24 7.17
CA GLN A 68 -8.29 16.90 7.84
C GLN A 68 -7.18 17.94 7.57
N CYS A 69 -7.14 18.50 6.35
CA CYS A 69 -6.19 19.57 6.01
C CYS A 69 -6.46 20.84 6.81
N PHE A 70 -7.74 21.25 6.93
CA PHE A 70 -8.11 22.44 7.71
C PHE A 70 -7.84 22.25 9.21
N ALA A 71 -8.05 21.04 9.74
CA ALA A 71 -7.77 20.72 11.14
C ALA A 71 -6.27 20.78 11.50
N ALA A 72 -5.36 20.63 10.53
CA ALA A 72 -3.92 20.59 10.75
C ALA A 72 -3.28 21.97 11.07
N GLY A 73 -4.00 23.08 10.84
CA GLY A 73 -3.50 24.42 11.14
C GLY A 73 -2.18 24.74 10.43
N PRO A 74 -1.16 25.36 11.08
CA PRO A 74 0.11 25.75 10.44
C PRO A 74 0.92 24.61 9.77
N GLY A 75 0.59 23.34 10.02
CA GLY A 75 1.17 22.16 9.35
C GLY A 75 0.47 21.76 8.02
N GLU A 76 -0.48 22.56 7.55
CA GLU A 76 -1.37 22.30 6.41
C GLU A 76 -0.66 21.87 5.13
N GLY A 77 0.52 22.41 4.80
CA GLY A 77 1.20 22.12 3.53
C GLY A 77 1.55 20.65 3.34
N GLY A 78 2.15 20.01 4.36
CA GLY A 78 2.52 18.60 4.31
C GLY A 78 1.30 17.68 4.38
N VAL A 79 0.31 18.04 5.20
CA VAL A 79 -0.96 17.30 5.32
C VAL A 79 -1.74 17.34 4.01
N ARG A 80 -1.85 18.51 3.38
CA ARG A 80 -2.51 18.68 2.09
C ARG A 80 -1.83 17.88 0.99
N ALA A 81 -0.50 17.89 0.92
CA ALA A 81 0.24 17.10 -0.04
C ALA A 81 -0.04 15.59 0.12
N MET A 82 -0.07 15.09 1.35
CA MET A 82 -0.35 13.68 1.61
C MET A 82 -1.83 13.33 1.40
N ALA A 83 -2.76 14.23 1.72
CA ALA A 83 -4.17 14.04 1.45
C ALA A 83 -4.45 13.91 -0.06
N LEU A 84 -3.81 14.75 -0.89
CA LEU A 84 -3.89 14.64 -2.35
C LEU A 84 -3.33 13.30 -2.85
N SER A 85 -2.15 12.90 -2.37
CA SER A 85 -1.55 11.59 -2.73
C SER A 85 -2.49 10.43 -2.40
N ILE A 86 -3.11 10.42 -1.21
CA ILE A 86 -4.03 9.36 -0.79
C ILE A 86 -5.28 9.35 -1.68
N PHE A 87 -5.81 10.52 -2.03
CA PHE A 87 -6.97 10.62 -2.90
C PHE A 87 -6.70 10.09 -4.31
N GLU A 88 -5.52 10.43 -4.86
CA GLU A 88 -5.07 9.93 -6.16
C GLU A 88 -4.88 8.42 -6.16
N GLU A 89 -4.28 7.84 -5.11
CA GLU A 89 -4.13 6.38 -4.98
C GLU A 89 -5.48 5.67 -4.83
N TRP A 90 -6.43 6.27 -4.10
CA TRP A 90 -7.78 5.73 -4.01
C TRP A 90 -8.49 5.74 -5.37
N ARG A 91 -8.41 6.84 -6.13
CA ARG A 91 -8.94 6.89 -7.50
C ARG A 91 -8.26 5.87 -8.42
N LEU A 92 -6.93 5.77 -8.34
CA LEU A 92 -6.17 4.79 -9.12
C LEU A 92 -6.62 3.36 -8.81
N ALA A 93 -6.95 3.04 -7.56
CA ALA A 93 -7.48 1.72 -7.19
C ALA A 93 -8.87 1.42 -7.77
N GLN A 94 -9.63 2.45 -8.17
CA GLN A 94 -10.89 2.27 -8.92
C GLN A 94 -10.64 2.04 -10.41
N ASP A 95 -9.64 2.74 -10.97
CA ASP A 95 -9.41 2.80 -12.40
C ASP A 95 -8.48 1.70 -12.91
N ALA A 96 -7.63 1.12 -12.04
CA ALA A 96 -6.60 0.16 -12.39
C ALA A 96 -6.66 -1.11 -11.53
N ASP A 97 -7.29 -2.16 -12.08
CA ASP A 97 -7.35 -3.50 -11.47
C ASP A 97 -5.95 -4.05 -11.12
N SER A 98 -4.94 -3.75 -11.95
CA SER A 98 -3.55 -4.18 -11.69
C SER A 98 -2.96 -3.54 -10.43
N PHE A 99 -3.29 -2.28 -10.15
CA PHE A 99 -2.88 -1.59 -8.94
C PHE A 99 -3.61 -2.14 -7.72
N ARG A 100 -4.92 -2.38 -7.84
CA ARG A 100 -5.72 -3.08 -6.84
C ARG A 100 -5.10 -4.44 -6.50
N ASP A 101 -4.85 -5.27 -7.51
CA ASP A 101 -4.31 -6.61 -7.35
C ASP A 101 -2.96 -6.60 -6.64
N TRP A 102 -2.12 -5.62 -6.97
CA TRP A 102 -0.85 -5.40 -6.30
C TRP A 102 -1.02 -5.01 -4.82
N LEU A 103 -1.96 -4.10 -4.50
CA LEU A 103 -2.29 -3.71 -3.12
C LEU A 103 -2.79 -4.91 -2.31
N ALA A 104 -3.70 -5.70 -2.85
CA ALA A 104 -4.25 -6.88 -2.17
C ALA A 104 -3.21 -7.98 -1.90
N ARG A 105 -2.10 -7.99 -2.66
CA ARG A 105 -0.93 -8.87 -2.43
C ARG A 105 0.03 -8.30 -1.39
N GLY A 106 -0.29 -7.16 -0.76
CA GLY A 106 0.56 -6.50 0.23
C GLY A 106 1.72 -5.72 -0.39
N ALA A 107 1.53 -5.19 -1.61
CA ALA A 107 2.53 -4.39 -2.31
C ALA A 107 3.92 -5.05 -2.41
N PRO A 108 4.00 -6.26 -2.99
CA PRO A 108 5.27 -6.98 -3.11
C PRO A 108 6.29 -6.16 -3.92
N SER A 109 7.56 -6.25 -3.53
CA SER A 109 8.68 -5.67 -4.27
C SER A 109 9.01 -6.54 -5.48
N ASP A 110 9.36 -5.94 -6.62
CA ASP A 110 9.90 -6.70 -7.77
C ASP A 110 11.24 -7.40 -7.42
N ASP A 111 12.04 -6.79 -6.55
CA ASP A 111 13.25 -7.38 -5.96
C ASP A 111 12.98 -8.49 -4.94
N ALA A 112 11.72 -8.78 -4.58
CA ALA A 112 11.45 -9.84 -3.63
C ALA A 112 11.88 -11.17 -4.27
N PRO A 113 12.71 -11.99 -3.58
CA PRO A 113 13.09 -13.27 -4.13
C PRO A 113 11.79 -14.04 -4.39
N ALA A 114 11.53 -14.35 -5.67
CA ALA A 114 10.41 -15.20 -6.06
C ALA A 114 10.43 -16.40 -5.12
N GLY A 115 9.33 -16.59 -4.39
CA GLY A 115 9.25 -17.62 -3.37
C GLY A 115 9.79 -18.92 -3.94
N ARG A 116 10.61 -19.61 -3.14
CA ARG A 116 11.25 -20.89 -3.45
C ARG A 116 10.16 -21.95 -3.64
N ALA A 117 9.45 -21.90 -4.75
CA ALA A 117 8.47 -22.89 -5.15
C ALA A 117 9.20 -23.93 -6.01
N GLY A 118 9.49 -25.08 -5.39
CA GLY A 118 9.74 -26.31 -6.12
C GLY A 118 11.16 -26.52 -6.67
N ARG A 119 12.18 -26.61 -5.80
CA ARG A 119 13.24 -27.60 -6.07
C ARG A 119 12.73 -28.93 -5.56
N GLU A 120 11.88 -29.57 -6.35
CA GLU A 120 11.54 -30.97 -6.15
C GLU A 120 12.84 -31.77 -6.30
N ARG A 121 13.29 -32.36 -5.18
CA ARG A 121 14.38 -33.32 -5.16
C ARG A 121 13.84 -34.61 -5.78
N THR A 122 13.93 -34.76 -7.09
CA THR A 122 13.96 -36.09 -7.70
C THR A 122 15.41 -36.55 -7.69
N GLY A 123 15.83 -37.08 -6.55
CA GLY A 123 16.99 -37.96 -6.50
C GLY A 123 16.60 -39.24 -7.23
N THR A 124 17.10 -39.45 -8.44
CA THR A 124 17.11 -40.76 -9.08
C THR A 124 18.25 -41.55 -8.47
N PRO A 125 18.04 -42.63 -7.72
CA PRO A 125 19.13 -43.54 -7.42
C PRO A 125 19.46 -44.34 -8.69
N GLU A 126 20.74 -44.28 -9.07
CA GLU A 126 21.34 -45.19 -10.06
C GLU A 126 20.99 -46.64 -9.70
N SER A 127 20.42 -47.36 -10.66
CA SER A 127 20.42 -48.83 -10.65
C SER A 127 21.55 -49.29 -11.53
N ASN A 128 22.71 -49.53 -10.92
CA ASN A 128 23.79 -50.29 -11.51
C ASN A 128 23.42 -51.78 -11.42
N SER A 129 23.07 -52.41 -12.54
CA SER A 129 23.04 -53.88 -12.67
C SER A 129 24.18 -54.29 -13.57
N SER A 130 25.16 -54.96 -12.96
CA SER A 130 26.10 -55.85 -13.61
C SER A 130 25.76 -57.29 -13.19
N ASP A 131 26.08 -58.22 -14.08
CA ASP A 131 25.83 -59.68 -14.11
C ASP A 131 24.49 -60.15 -14.72
#